data_AF-A0AA36GFB6-F1
#
_entry.id   AF-A0AA36GFB6-F1
#
_cell.length_a   1.000
_cell.length_b   1.000
_cell.length_c   1.000
_cell.angle_alpha   90.00
_cell.angle_beta   90.00
_cell.angle_gamma   90.00
#
_symmetry.space_group_name_H-M   'P 1'
#
loop_
_entity.id
_entity.type
_entity.pdbx_description
1 polymer ?
#
loop_
_entity_poly.entity_id
_entity_poly.type
_entity_poly.pdbx_seq_one_letter_code
_entity_poly.pdbx_strand_id
1 'polypeptide(L)'
;MSLEDKFQAAVDIIQKLPKDGPLATSNEEKLKYYAYFKQVTVGDVNTERPGMFSFVEKAKWDAWNGVKGTSKEEAMQKYIDCVNQSFEKASGQIDVDEWLSGDGLDPSIKLNLAKINGK
;
A
#
# COMPACT_ATOMS: atom_id res chain seq x y z
N MET A 1 9.37 12.83 -11.75
CA MET A 1 8.44 12.92 -10.59
C MET A 1 9.20 12.48 -9.34
N SER A 2 8.98 13.10 -8.18
CA SER A 2 9.74 12.76 -6.96
C SER A 2 9.29 11.42 -6.37
N LEU A 3 10.10 10.85 -5.46
CA LEU A 3 9.73 9.65 -4.70
C LEU A 3 8.50 9.91 -3.81
N GLU A 4 8.40 11.10 -3.22
CA GLU A 4 7.25 11.51 -2.40
C GLU A 4 5.97 11.63 -3.22
N ASP A 5 6.04 12.19 -4.44
CA ASP A 5 4.90 12.23 -5.36
C ASP A 5 4.45 10.82 -5.75
N LYS A 6 5.39 9.90 -6.03
CA LYS A 6 5.10 8.49 -6.33
C LYS A 6 4.46 7.80 -5.13
N PHE A 7 4.98 8.05 -3.93
CA PHE A 7 4.41 7.51 -2.69
C PHE A 7 2.98 8.02 -2.48
N GLN A 8 2.74 9.31 -2.64
CA GLN A 8 1.40 9.88 -2.47
C GLN A 8 0.40 9.34 -3.51
N ALA A 9 0.84 9.13 -4.75
CA ALA A 9 0.05 8.46 -5.78
C ALA A 9 -0.26 7.00 -5.41
N ALA A 10 0.72 6.27 -4.87
CA ALA A 10 0.53 4.90 -4.38
C ALA A 10 -0.45 4.82 -3.20
N VAL A 11 -0.39 5.78 -2.26
CA VAL A 11 -1.34 5.89 -1.15
C VAL A 11 -2.76 6.14 -1.66
N ASP A 12 -2.92 7.07 -2.59
CA ASP A 12 -4.22 7.41 -3.16
C ASP A 12 -4.86 6.22 -3.90
N ILE A 13 -4.06 5.41 -4.61
CA ILE A 13 -4.51 4.15 -5.21
C ILE A 13 -5.10 3.24 -4.13
N ILE A 14 -4.34 2.91 -3.09
CA ILE A 14 -4.77 1.96 -2.05
C ILE A 14 -6.00 2.48 -1.28
N GLN A 15 -6.15 3.79 -1.09
CA GLN A 15 -7.30 4.38 -0.41
C GLN A 15 -8.59 4.36 -1.25
N LYS A 16 -8.46 4.46 -2.57
CA LYS A 16 -9.60 4.51 -3.50
C LYS A 16 -9.98 3.16 -4.07
N LEU A 17 -9.12 2.16 -3.96
CA LEU A 17 -9.46 0.80 -4.36
C LEU A 17 -10.70 0.31 -3.61
N PRO A 18 -11.63 -0.37 -4.30
CA PRO A 18 -12.77 -0.97 -3.65
C PRO A 18 -12.31 -2.06 -2.68
N LYS A 19 -13.09 -2.28 -1.61
CA LYS A 19 -12.81 -3.34 -0.63
C LYS A 19 -12.84 -4.74 -1.25
N ASP A 20 -13.71 -4.91 -2.23
CA ASP A 20 -13.92 -6.12 -3.00
C ASP A 20 -13.47 -5.89 -4.44
N GLY A 21 -12.75 -6.85 -5.02
CA GLY A 21 -12.27 -6.74 -6.39
C GLY A 21 -11.14 -7.73 -6.71
N PRO A 22 -10.67 -7.73 -7.96
CA PRO A 22 -9.60 -8.62 -8.43
C PRO A 22 -8.25 -8.35 -7.74
N LEU A 23 -8.07 -7.16 -7.17
CA LEU A 23 -6.91 -6.77 -6.37
C LEU A 23 -7.01 -7.21 -4.90
N ALA A 24 -7.77 -8.26 -4.60
CA ALA A 24 -7.96 -8.76 -3.25
C ALA A 24 -6.60 -9.05 -2.58
N THR A 25 -6.19 -8.15 -1.70
CA THR A 25 -4.93 -8.26 -0.95
C THR A 25 -5.15 -9.11 0.29
N SER A 26 -4.26 -10.07 0.49
CA SER A 26 -4.14 -10.86 1.70
C SER A 26 -3.96 -9.96 2.93
N ASN A 27 -4.31 -10.46 4.11
CA ASN A 27 -4.10 -9.72 5.35
C ASN A 27 -2.63 -9.35 5.56
N GLU A 28 -1.69 -10.19 5.11
CA GLU A 28 -0.26 -9.91 5.17
C GLU A 28 0.15 -8.73 4.29
N GLU A 29 -0.37 -8.65 3.06
CA GLU A 29 -0.13 -7.51 2.16
C GLU A 29 -0.70 -6.22 2.76
N LYS A 30 -1.92 -6.25 3.31
CA LYS A 30 -2.52 -5.12 4.04
C LYS A 30 -1.66 -4.64 5.20
N LEU A 31 -1.06 -5.56 5.96
CA LEU A 31 -0.15 -5.24 7.06
C LEU A 31 1.16 -4.62 6.57
N LYS A 32 1.70 -5.05 5.41
CA LYS A 32 2.88 -4.41 4.80
C LYS A 32 2.61 -2.96 4.39
N TYR A 33 1.47 -2.70 3.75
CA TYR A 33 1.07 -1.32 3.43
C TYR A 33 0.98 -0.47 4.69
N TYR A 34 0.31 -0.97 5.73
CA TYR A 34 0.20 -0.27 7.00
C TYR A 34 1.58 0.03 7.60
N ALA A 35 2.47 -0.97 7.66
CA ALA A 35 3.80 -0.84 8.26
C ALA A 35 4.63 0.26 7.58
N TYR A 36 4.77 0.20 6.25
CA TYR A 36 5.55 1.21 5.52
C TYR A 36 4.87 2.58 5.51
N PHE A 37 3.54 2.65 5.42
CA PHE A 37 2.82 3.92 5.53
C PHE A 37 3.09 4.59 6.88
N LYS A 38 3.05 3.82 7.99
CA LYS A 38 3.36 4.33 9.32
C LYS A 38 4.82 4.75 9.45
N GLN A 39 5.76 3.97 8.90
CA GLN A 39 7.17 4.34 8.89
C GLN A 39 7.44 5.63 8.11
N VAL A 40 6.75 5.87 6.98
CA VAL A 40 6.89 7.11 6.20
C VAL A 40 6.30 8.32 6.93
N THR A 41 5.14 8.16 7.56
CA THR A 41 4.36 9.28 8.13
C THR A 41 4.71 9.61 9.57
N VAL A 42 5.17 8.63 10.35
CA VAL A 42 5.47 8.76 11.77
C VAL A 42 6.93 8.44 12.08
N GLY A 43 7.60 7.61 11.26
CA GLY A 43 8.89 7.04 11.58
C GLY A 43 8.76 5.79 12.44
N ASP A 44 9.78 5.50 13.24
CA ASP A 44 9.82 4.35 14.13
C ASP A 44 8.62 4.30 15.08
N VAL A 45 8.15 3.07 15.37
CA VAL A 45 7.07 2.84 16.32
C VAL A 45 7.37 3.49 17.68
N ASN A 46 6.39 4.25 18.17
CA ASN A 46 6.52 5.09 19.36
C ASN A 46 5.36 4.91 20.36
N THR A 47 4.54 3.87 20.18
CA THR A 47 3.45 3.50 21.08
C THR A 47 3.72 2.15 21.73
N GLU A 48 3.09 1.91 22.87
CA GLU A 48 3.12 0.59 23.49
C GLU A 48 2.42 -0.46 22.62
N ARG A 49 2.89 -1.70 22.73
CA ARG A 49 2.31 -2.83 22.03
C ARG A 49 0.91 -3.14 22.60
N PRO A 50 -0.14 -3.22 21.77
CA PRO A 50 -1.48 -3.56 22.23
C PRO A 50 -1.57 -4.89 22.97
N GLY A 51 -2.53 -4.98 23.90
CA GLY A 51 -2.77 -6.14 24.74
C GLY A 51 -3.18 -7.40 23.95
N MET A 52 -3.07 -8.56 24.61
CA MET A 52 -3.25 -9.89 23.98
C MET A 52 -4.60 -10.08 23.26
N PHE A 53 -5.67 -9.42 23.73
CA PHE A 53 -7.02 -9.54 23.15
C PHE A 53 -7.27 -8.62 21.95
N SER A 54 -6.35 -7.71 21.63
CA SER A 54 -6.47 -6.76 20.52
C SER A 54 -5.79 -7.27 19.26
N PHE A 55 -6.22 -8.43 18.73
CA PHE A 55 -5.50 -9.15 17.67
C PHE A 55 -5.14 -8.32 16.42
N VAL A 56 -6.09 -7.52 15.90
CA VAL A 56 -5.87 -6.70 14.70
C VAL A 56 -4.88 -5.57 14.96
N GLU A 57 -5.07 -4.83 16.06
CA GLU A 57 -4.19 -3.71 16.40
C GLU A 57 -2.80 -4.20 16.80
N LYS A 58 -2.72 -5.35 17.46
CA LYS A 58 -1.46 -6.04 17.73
C LYS A 58 -0.74 -6.44 16.46
N ALA A 59 -1.43 -6.99 15.46
CA ALA A 59 -0.84 -7.34 14.17
C ALA A 59 -0.33 -6.12 13.40
N LYS A 60 -1.11 -5.03 13.38
CA LYS A 60 -0.68 -3.73 12.82
C LYS A 60 0.56 -3.19 13.51
N TRP A 61 0.56 -3.20 14.85
CA TRP A 61 1.69 -2.74 15.65
C TRP A 61 2.93 -3.62 15.38
N ASP A 62 2.77 -4.95 15.38
CA ASP A 62 3.86 -5.89 15.13
C ASP A 62 4.47 -5.68 13.73
N ALA A 63 3.63 -5.42 12.71
CA ALA A 63 4.08 -5.11 11.37
C ALA A 63 4.84 -3.77 11.30
N TRP A 64 4.34 -2.72 11.94
CA TRP A 64 5.03 -1.41 12.00
C TRP A 64 6.35 -1.50 12.79
N ASN A 65 6.36 -2.17 13.93
CA ASN A 65 7.58 -2.42 14.69
C ASN A 65 8.60 -3.25 13.89
N GLY A 66 8.13 -4.17 13.05
CA GLY A 66 8.98 -5.00 12.19
C GLY A 66 9.78 -4.24 11.14
N VAL A 67 9.39 -3.00 10.79
CA VAL A 67 10.10 -2.14 9.82
C VAL A 67 10.85 -0.99 10.50
N LYS A 68 11.00 -1.04 11.84
CA LYS A 68 11.74 -0.03 12.61
C LYS A 68 13.17 0.12 12.09
N GLY A 69 13.66 1.37 12.01
CA GLY A 69 14.99 1.72 11.52
C GLY A 69 15.08 1.85 9.99
N THR A 70 14.01 1.51 9.25
CA THR A 70 13.93 1.77 7.81
C THR A 70 13.82 3.27 7.57
N SER A 71 14.62 3.82 6.65
CA SER A 71 14.55 5.25 6.34
C SER A 71 13.22 5.63 5.70
N LYS A 72 12.88 6.93 5.71
CA LYS A 72 11.66 7.44 5.09
C LYS A 72 11.64 7.11 3.59
N GLU A 73 12.75 7.31 2.90
CA GLU A 73 12.90 7.03 1.47
C GLU A 73 12.78 5.53 1.17
N GLU A 74 13.43 4.67 1.96
CA GLU A 74 13.32 3.23 1.76
C GLU A 74 11.87 2.76 2.01
N ALA A 75 11.22 3.24 3.06
CA ALA A 75 9.83 2.90 3.35
C ALA A 75 8.87 3.37 2.24
N MET A 76 9.10 4.55 1.64
CA MET A 76 8.34 4.99 0.46
C MET A 76 8.52 4.03 -0.72
N GLN A 77 9.77 3.66 -1.03
CA GLN A 77 10.07 2.74 -2.12
C GLN A 77 9.42 1.38 -1.89
N LYS A 78 9.54 0.82 -0.67
CA LYS A 78 8.91 -0.46 -0.32
C LYS A 78 7.38 -0.40 -0.42
N TYR A 79 6.76 0.72 -0.04
CA TYR A 79 5.31 0.89 -0.20
C TYR A 79 4.91 0.87 -1.69
N ILE A 80 5.63 1.61 -2.54
CA ILE A 80 5.41 1.63 -3.99
C ILE A 80 5.62 0.22 -4.59
N ASP A 81 6.67 -0.49 -4.18
CA ASP A 81 6.95 -1.84 -4.64
C ASP A 81 5.81 -2.80 -4.28
N CYS A 82 5.24 -2.71 -3.07
CA CYS A 82 4.07 -3.50 -2.68
C CYS A 82 2.86 -3.23 -3.58
N VAL A 83 2.60 -1.96 -3.93
CA VAL A 83 1.51 -1.60 -4.86
C VAL A 83 1.77 -2.25 -6.22
N ASN A 84 2.96 -2.06 -6.79
CA ASN A 84 3.32 -2.62 -8.09
C ASN A 84 3.20 -4.15 -8.12
N GLN A 85 3.69 -4.85 -7.08
CA GLN A 85 3.56 -6.31 -6.97
C GLN A 85 2.10 -6.77 -6.95
N SER A 86 1.22 -6.01 -6.30
CA SER A 86 -0.21 -6.35 -6.23
C SER A 86 -0.87 -6.22 -7.61
N PHE A 87 -0.54 -5.17 -8.36
CA PHE A 87 -1.03 -4.99 -9.72
C PHE A 87 -0.41 -5.99 -10.72
N GLU A 88 0.86 -6.35 -10.57
CA GLU A 88 1.52 -7.38 -11.37
C GLU A 88 0.88 -8.77 -11.15
N LYS A 89 0.56 -9.10 -9.90
CA LYS A 89 -0.18 -10.33 -9.59
C LYS A 89 -1.58 -10.33 -10.21
N ALA A 90 -2.27 -9.18 -10.19
CA ALA A 90 -3.60 -9.03 -10.77
C ALA A 90 -3.56 -9.13 -12.31
N SER A 91 -2.54 -8.56 -12.98
CA SER A 91 -2.41 -8.61 -14.44
C SER A 91 -2.18 -10.02 -14.99
N GLY A 92 -1.69 -10.95 -14.17
CA GLY A 92 -1.63 -12.38 -14.50
C GLY A 92 -2.99 -13.10 -14.47
N GLN A 93 -4.04 -12.46 -13.97
CA GLN A 93 -5.37 -13.08 -13.77
C GLN A 93 -6.49 -12.34 -14.50
N ILE A 94 -6.36 -11.02 -14.66
CA ILE A 94 -7.38 -10.14 -15.27
C ILE A 94 -6.74 -9.11 -16.19
N ASP A 95 -7.54 -8.52 -17.09
CA ASP A 95 -7.16 -7.28 -17.76
C ASP A 95 -7.33 -6.10 -16.78
N VAL A 96 -6.21 -5.68 -16.19
CA VAL A 96 -6.17 -4.57 -15.22
C VAL A 96 -6.58 -3.25 -15.89
N ASP A 97 -6.24 -3.05 -17.17
CA ASP A 97 -6.52 -1.79 -17.85
C ASP A 97 -8.02 -1.62 -18.12
N GLU A 98 -8.66 -2.71 -18.59
CA GLU A 98 -10.10 -2.80 -18.79
C GLU A 98 -10.83 -2.65 -17.46
N TRP A 99 -10.40 -3.37 -16.41
CA TRP A 99 -11.02 -3.30 -15.09
C TRP A 99 -10.97 -1.89 -14.51
N LEU A 100 -9.80 -1.23 -14.52
CA LEU A 100 -9.64 0.14 -14.02
C LEU A 100 -10.41 1.18 -14.85
N SER A 101 -10.77 0.85 -16.09
CA SER A 101 -11.63 1.67 -16.94
C SER A 101 -13.12 1.36 -16.81
N GLY A 102 -13.50 0.38 -15.97
CA GLY A 102 -14.87 0.03 -15.71
C GLY A 102 -15.65 1.07 -14.89
N ASP A 103 -16.97 1.02 -15.02
CA ASP A 103 -17.88 1.91 -14.30
C ASP A 103 -17.77 1.71 -12.78
N GLY A 104 -17.72 2.83 -12.03
CA GLY A 104 -17.72 2.81 -10.56
C GLY A 104 -16.33 2.80 -9.91
N LEU A 105 -15.25 2.79 -10.68
CA LEU A 105 -13.90 3.02 -10.18
C LEU A 105 -13.47 4.49 -10.37
N ASP A 106 -12.70 5.01 -9.41
CA ASP A 106 -12.14 6.35 -9.51
C ASP A 106 -11.05 6.38 -10.62
N PRO A 107 -11.20 7.20 -11.68
CA PRO A 107 -10.23 7.26 -12.77
C PRO A 107 -8.81 7.66 -12.34
N SER A 108 -8.67 8.32 -11.18
CA SER A 108 -7.37 8.67 -10.63
C SER A 108 -6.53 7.45 -10.26
N ILE A 109 -7.14 6.28 -10.02
CA ILE A 109 -6.41 5.03 -9.74
C ILE A 109 -5.52 4.68 -10.94
N LYS A 110 -6.09 4.66 -12.15
CA LYS A 110 -5.36 4.37 -13.40
C LYS A 110 -4.27 5.41 -13.67
N LEU A 111 -4.60 6.69 -13.48
CA LEU A 111 -3.64 7.79 -13.64
C LEU A 111 -2.46 7.67 -12.66
N ASN A 112 -2.75 7.35 -11.40
CA ASN A 112 -1.73 7.20 -10.38
C ASN A 112 -0.90 5.93 -10.57
N LEU A 113 -1.49 4.84 -11.07
CA LEU A 113 -0.76 3.64 -11.44
C LEU A 113 0.27 3.95 -12.55
N ALA A 114 -0.13 4.72 -13.56
CA ALA A 114 0.79 5.19 -14.60
C ALA A 114 1.90 6.09 -14.03
N LYS A 115 1.58 6.95 -13.04
CA LYS A 115 2.56 7.79 -12.35
C LYS A 115 3.63 6.95 -11.62
N ILE A 116 3.23 5.97 -10.83
CA ILE A 116 4.21 5.17 -10.05
C ILE A 116 5.07 4.27 -10.94
N ASN A 117 4.56 3.85 -12.11
CA ASN A 117 5.28 3.03 -13.09
C ASN A 117 6.11 3.85 -14.09
N GLY A 118 5.80 5.14 -14.27
CA GLY A 118 6.57 6.05 -15.12
C GLY A 118 7.91 6.40 -14.48
N LYS A 119 9.00 6.28 -15.25
CA LYS A 119 10.32 6.79 -14.87
C LYS A 119 10.25 8.31 -14.68
#